data_AF-A0A0D0A4T8-F1
#
_entry.id   AF-A0A0D0A4T8-F1
#
_cell.length_a   1.000
_cell.length_b   1.000
_cell.length_c   1.000
_cell.angle_alpha   90.00
_cell.angle_beta   90.00
_cell.angle_gamma   90.00
#
_symmetry.space_group_name_H-M   'P 1'
#
loop_
_entity.id
_entity.type
_entity.pdbx_description
1 polymer ?
#
loop_
_entity_poly.entity_id
_entity_poly.type
_entity_poly.pdbx_seq_one_letter_code
_entity_poly.pdbx_strand_id
1 'polypeptide(L)'
;MPYRPISNDLKECAICLWGSGWRLEDICDALGVSSRSCYRWRQILEEHGSVNRPPSPLTGHAQTVTRALLTAMEDLFSEHPDLYLDEICTWLAVKHDIDLSTSSLSRTLNSVGLSRKMLQKLASERNELWHSDKNERTYARHYGHAPCGRRAQLRDVFVRGTRYSLCAALTTEGYIASHVIEGTYDTQQFYDFIAEEVLPQMNPFPAEHSVLILDNCRIHRNDALVELVENAGMCRFSFVCTNQYECNICRVHHQVSSSLFTGSHPDRRIIQLPYTFHPNLITGFANIVQSRRIYDAMRLKFT
;
A
#
# COMPACT_ATOMS: atom_id res chain seq x y z
N MET A 1 36.86 31.18 -13.23
CA MET A 1 36.07 31.83 -12.16
C MET A 1 34.66 31.28 -12.18
N PRO A 2 34.03 31.01 -11.02
CA PRO A 2 32.65 30.52 -10.98
C PRO A 2 31.68 31.59 -11.49
N TYR A 3 30.61 31.15 -12.15
CA TYR A 3 29.54 32.04 -12.60
C TYR A 3 28.90 32.72 -11.39
N ARG A 4 28.88 34.05 -11.38
CA ARG A 4 28.21 34.86 -10.36
C ARG A 4 27.01 35.57 -11.00
N PRO A 5 25.77 35.29 -10.56
CA PRO A 5 24.61 36.01 -11.06
C PRO A 5 24.69 37.47 -10.61
N ILE A 6 24.59 38.40 -11.57
CA ILE A 6 24.55 39.84 -11.30
C ILE A 6 23.07 40.24 -11.15
N SER A 7 22.72 40.89 -10.04
CA SER A 7 21.36 41.35 -9.75
C SER A 7 20.90 42.40 -10.77
N ASN A 8 19.59 42.54 -10.96
CA ASN A 8 19.03 43.51 -11.91
C ASN A 8 19.36 44.94 -11.52
N ASP A 9 19.25 45.26 -10.24
CA ASP A 9 19.52 46.59 -9.68
C ASP A 9 20.94 47.05 -9.97
N LEU A 10 21.92 46.14 -9.94
CA LEU A 10 23.31 46.45 -10.29
C LEU A 10 23.47 46.80 -11.78
N LYS A 11 22.71 46.12 -12.66
CA LYS A 11 22.76 46.41 -14.09
C LYS A 11 22.07 47.73 -14.42
N GLU A 12 20.94 48.01 -13.77
CA GLU A 12 20.21 49.28 -13.90
C GLU A 12 21.07 50.44 -13.37
N CYS A 13 21.70 50.28 -12.20
CA CYS A 13 22.62 51.27 -11.64
C CYS A 13 23.80 51.56 -12.60
N ALA A 14 24.42 50.51 -13.17
CA ALA A 14 25.50 50.68 -14.14
C ALA A 14 25.07 51.50 -15.38
N ILE A 15 23.87 51.26 -15.90
CA ILE A 15 23.33 52.01 -17.04
C ILE A 15 22.97 53.44 -16.64
N CYS A 16 22.36 53.65 -15.47
CA CYS A 16 22.01 54.99 -14.96
C CYS A 16 23.24 55.87 -14.76
N LEU A 17 24.31 55.34 -14.17
CA LEU A 17 25.58 56.05 -13.99
C LEU A 17 26.19 56.41 -15.35
N TRP A 18 26.13 55.50 -16.31
CA TRP A 18 26.59 55.77 -17.67
C TRP A 18 25.76 56.85 -18.38
N GLY A 19 24.43 56.83 -18.21
CA GLY A 19 23.52 57.85 -18.74
C GLY A 19 23.73 59.23 -18.11
N SER A 20 24.22 59.29 -16.88
CA SER A 20 24.58 60.52 -16.18
C SER A 20 25.97 61.07 -16.56
N GLY A 21 26.66 60.43 -17.50
CA GLY A 21 27.93 60.92 -18.07
C GLY A 21 29.19 60.44 -17.36
N TRP A 22 29.10 59.46 -16.47
CA TRP A 22 30.28 58.84 -15.84
C TRP A 22 31.10 58.04 -16.86
N ARG A 23 32.43 57.99 -16.69
CA ARG A 23 33.30 57.21 -17.55
C ARG A 23 33.12 55.72 -17.29
N LEU A 24 33.16 54.92 -18.35
CA LEU A 24 32.90 53.49 -18.27
C LEU A 24 33.93 52.75 -17.39
N GLU A 25 35.18 53.21 -17.39
CA GLU A 25 36.28 52.69 -16.56
C GLU A 25 35.94 52.82 -15.07
N ASP A 26 35.54 54.01 -14.63
CA ASP A 26 35.16 54.30 -13.23
C ASP A 26 33.96 53.47 -12.79
N ILE A 27 32.97 53.26 -13.67
CA ILE A 27 31.79 52.43 -13.41
C ILE A 27 32.19 50.95 -13.26
N CYS A 28 33.06 50.46 -14.12
CA CYS A 28 33.53 49.08 -14.11
C CYS A 28 34.31 48.77 -12.83
N ASP A 29 35.18 49.69 -12.41
CA ASP A 29 35.97 49.57 -11.18
C ASP A 29 35.09 49.66 -9.93
N ALA A 30 34.12 50.58 -9.90
CA ALA A 30 33.22 50.76 -8.75
C ALA A 30 32.25 49.60 -8.55
N LEU A 31 31.70 49.04 -9.63
CA LEU A 31 30.70 47.95 -9.57
C LEU A 31 31.31 46.55 -9.72
N GLY A 32 32.60 46.44 -10.05
CA GLY A 32 33.29 45.17 -10.27
C GLY A 32 32.76 44.40 -11.48
N VAL A 33 32.36 45.12 -12.53
CA VAL A 33 31.74 44.56 -13.74
C VAL A 33 32.61 44.82 -14.97
N SER A 34 32.53 43.95 -15.98
CA SER A 34 33.28 44.17 -17.23
C SER A 34 32.60 45.21 -18.12
N SER A 35 33.39 46.01 -18.84
CA SER A 35 32.90 46.95 -19.86
C SER A 35 32.00 46.26 -20.89
N ARG A 36 32.36 45.04 -21.29
CA ARG A 36 31.56 44.18 -22.20
C ARG A 36 30.17 43.87 -21.65
N SER A 37 30.03 43.69 -20.33
CA SER A 37 28.72 43.47 -19.70
C SER A 37 27.87 44.74 -19.78
N CYS A 38 28.44 45.90 -19.50
CA CYS A 38 27.74 47.19 -19.61
C CYS A 38 27.23 47.44 -21.03
N TYR A 39 28.07 47.22 -22.05
CA TYR A 39 27.63 47.33 -23.46
C TYR A 39 26.48 46.36 -23.79
N ARG A 40 26.57 45.10 -23.35
CA ARG A 40 25.51 44.11 -23.55
C ARG A 40 24.21 44.52 -22.87
N TRP A 41 24.28 45.02 -21.64
CA TRP A 41 23.09 45.46 -20.90
C TRP A 41 22.42 46.67 -21.53
N ARG A 42 23.21 47.63 -22.01
CA ARG A 42 22.71 48.79 -22.77
C ARG A 42 22.01 48.36 -24.05
N GLN A 43 22.63 47.46 -24.81
CA GLN A 43 22.03 46.90 -26.03
C GLN A 43 20.71 46.17 -25.72
N ILE A 44 20.65 45.35 -24.66
CA ILE A 44 19.42 44.65 -24.25
C ILE A 44 18.34 45.66 -23.83
N LEU A 45 18.71 46.73 -23.12
CA LEU A 45 17.78 47.80 -22.73
C LEU A 45 17.23 48.55 -23.95
N GLU A 46 18.07 48.86 -24.93
CA GLU A 46 17.66 49.50 -26.19
C GLU A 46 16.77 48.58 -27.05
N GLU A 47 17.06 47.27 -27.10
CA GLU A 47 16.30 46.29 -27.89
C GLU A 47 14.97 45.86 -27.23
N HIS A 48 14.91 45.78 -25.89
CA HIS A 48 13.80 45.14 -25.17
C HIS A 48 13.16 45.99 -24.07
N GLY A 49 13.67 47.20 -23.80
CA GLY A 49 13.14 48.09 -22.76
C GLY A 49 13.38 47.61 -21.32
N SER A 50 14.14 46.53 -21.14
CA SER A 50 14.56 46.00 -19.83
C SER A 50 16.03 45.61 -19.89
N VAL A 51 16.72 45.63 -18.74
CA VAL A 51 18.13 45.23 -18.66
C VAL A 51 18.33 43.70 -18.76
N ASN A 52 17.23 42.94 -18.68
CA ASN A 52 17.22 41.51 -18.98
C ASN A 52 16.55 41.22 -20.30
N ARG A 53 17.11 40.22 -21.01
CA ARG A 53 16.46 39.68 -22.18
C ARG A 53 15.17 38.97 -21.74
N PRO A 54 14.02 39.25 -22.38
CA PRO A 54 12.80 38.49 -22.12
C PRO A 54 13.04 37.00 -22.40
N PRO A 55 12.38 36.09 -21.67
CA PRO A 55 12.52 34.66 -21.93
C PRO A 55 12.19 34.36 -23.39
N SER A 56 13.02 33.52 -24.03
CA SER A 56 12.76 33.10 -25.41
C SER A 56 11.39 32.43 -25.49
N PRO A 57 10.56 32.72 -26.52
CA PRO A 57 9.23 32.14 -26.64
C PRO A 57 9.25 30.61 -26.77
N LEU A 58 10.38 30.05 -27.23
CA LEU A 58 10.64 28.62 -27.28
C LEU A 58 11.70 28.28 -26.23
N THR A 59 11.25 27.96 -25.01
CA THR A 59 12.12 27.44 -23.95
C THR A 59 11.79 25.98 -23.67
N GLY A 60 12.79 25.10 -23.81
CA GLY A 60 12.70 23.70 -23.42
C GLY A 60 12.85 22.70 -24.58
N HIS A 61 12.99 21.42 -24.21
CA HIS A 61 12.94 20.30 -25.14
C HIS A 61 11.48 20.13 -25.63
N ALA A 62 11.29 19.92 -26.94
CA ALA A 62 10.00 19.50 -27.46
C ALA A 62 9.47 18.30 -26.66
N GLN A 63 8.26 18.42 -26.09
CA GLN A 63 7.65 17.33 -25.33
C GLN A 63 7.40 16.15 -26.27
N THR A 64 7.89 14.96 -25.92
CA THR A 64 7.62 13.70 -26.65
C THR A 64 6.11 13.41 -26.74
N VAL A 65 5.36 13.89 -25.76
CA VAL A 65 3.91 13.69 -25.67
C VAL A 65 3.18 14.83 -26.37
N THR A 66 2.60 14.52 -27.53
CA THR A 66 1.79 15.47 -28.31
C THR A 66 0.43 15.68 -27.65
N ARG A 67 -0.21 16.84 -27.88
CA ARG A 67 -1.56 17.13 -27.36
C ARG A 67 -2.61 16.07 -27.72
N ALA A 68 -2.53 15.49 -28.93
CA ALA A 68 -3.41 14.41 -29.34
C ALA A 68 -3.24 13.13 -28.49
N LEU A 69 -2.01 12.84 -28.05
CA LEU A 69 -1.72 11.71 -27.18
C LEU A 69 -2.30 11.94 -25.79
N LEU A 70 -2.26 13.18 -25.28
CA LEU A 70 -2.89 13.54 -24.01
C LEU A 70 -4.40 13.33 -24.05
N THR A 71 -5.08 13.74 -25.13
CA THR A 71 -6.52 13.48 -25.30
C THR A 71 -6.82 11.98 -25.32
N ALA A 72 -6.03 11.19 -26.06
CA ALA A 72 -6.20 9.74 -26.09
C ALA A 72 -5.97 9.09 -24.71
N MET A 73 -5.05 9.63 -23.91
CA MET A 73 -4.82 9.19 -22.53
C MET A 73 -5.98 9.59 -21.60
N GLU A 74 -6.56 10.77 -21.76
CA GLU A 74 -7.75 11.21 -21.01
C GLU A 74 -8.96 10.31 -21.30
N ASP A 75 -9.16 9.93 -22.56
CA ASP A 75 -10.19 8.97 -22.97
C ASP A 75 -9.94 7.60 -22.33
N LEU A 76 -8.69 7.12 -22.39
CA LEU A 76 -8.28 5.86 -21.78
C LEU A 76 -8.55 5.83 -20.26
N PHE A 77 -8.25 6.92 -19.54
CA PHE A 77 -8.54 7.00 -18.11
C PHE A 77 -10.03 7.13 -17.78
N SER A 78 -10.83 7.63 -18.72
CA SER A 78 -12.28 7.71 -18.55
C SER A 78 -12.93 6.32 -18.65
N GLU A 79 -12.37 5.45 -19.48
CA GLU A 79 -12.80 4.05 -19.63
C GLU A 79 -12.19 3.14 -18.56
N HIS A 80 -10.89 3.28 -18.30
CA HIS A 80 -10.09 2.43 -17.42
C HIS A 80 -9.26 3.26 -16.43
N PRO A 81 -9.88 3.82 -15.37
CA PRO A 81 -9.19 4.68 -14.41
C PRO A 81 -8.19 3.94 -13.52
N ASP A 82 -8.21 2.61 -13.52
CA ASP A 82 -7.44 1.72 -12.65
C ASP A 82 -6.13 1.22 -13.27
N LEU A 83 -5.76 1.70 -14.46
CA LEU A 83 -4.51 1.35 -15.13
C LEU A 83 -3.27 1.86 -14.38
N TYR A 84 -2.26 1.01 -14.28
CA TYR A 84 -0.95 1.39 -13.75
C TYR A 84 -0.08 2.11 -14.80
N LEU A 85 0.92 2.84 -14.33
CA LEU A 85 1.83 3.59 -15.20
C LEU A 85 2.61 2.70 -16.17
N ASP A 86 2.99 1.48 -15.77
CA ASP A 86 3.66 0.50 -16.64
C ASP A 86 2.72 -0.10 -17.69
N GLU A 87 1.46 -0.35 -17.33
CA GLU A 87 0.41 -0.77 -18.28
C GLU A 87 0.16 0.33 -19.33
N ILE A 88 0.18 1.60 -18.91
CA ILE A 88 0.04 2.75 -19.82
C ILE A 88 1.28 2.91 -20.70
N CYS A 89 2.49 2.78 -20.14
CA CYS A 89 3.72 2.75 -20.94
C CYS A 89 3.66 1.65 -22.01
N THR A 90 3.18 0.46 -21.64
CA THR A 90 3.00 -0.66 -22.56
C THR A 90 1.97 -0.33 -23.65
N TRP A 91 0.83 0.27 -23.27
CA TRP A 91 -0.19 0.71 -24.22
C TRP A 91 0.33 1.79 -25.18
N LEU A 92 1.12 2.74 -24.69
CA LEU A 92 1.75 3.79 -25.49
C LEU A 92 2.77 3.21 -26.47
N ALA A 93 3.57 2.23 -26.03
CA ALA A 93 4.51 1.54 -26.89
C ALA A 93 3.79 0.75 -28.00
N VAL A 94 2.73 0.00 -27.66
CA VAL A 94 2.01 -0.85 -28.63
C VAL A 94 1.15 -0.05 -29.60
N LYS A 95 0.41 0.96 -29.12
CA LYS A 95 -0.59 1.67 -29.92
C LYS A 95 -0.02 2.90 -30.64
N HIS A 96 0.98 3.54 -30.04
CA HIS A 96 1.50 4.83 -30.51
C HIS A 96 2.99 4.80 -30.86
N ASP A 97 3.68 3.66 -30.71
CA ASP A 97 5.12 3.49 -30.95
C ASP A 97 5.97 4.48 -30.14
N ILE A 98 5.50 4.80 -28.94
CA ILE A 98 6.14 5.76 -28.03
C ILE A 98 6.60 4.99 -26.79
N ASP A 99 7.91 4.77 -26.70
CA ASP A 99 8.53 4.22 -25.51
C ASP A 99 8.83 5.34 -24.50
N LEU A 100 8.19 5.27 -23.33
CA LEU A 100 8.36 6.22 -22.25
C LEU A 100 8.67 5.49 -20.96
N SER A 101 9.63 6.03 -20.21
CA SER A 101 9.82 5.61 -18.82
C SER A 101 8.59 5.98 -17.97
N THR A 102 8.29 5.16 -16.96
CA THR A 102 7.23 5.42 -15.98
C THR A 102 7.40 6.78 -15.29
N SER A 103 8.65 7.21 -15.06
CA SER A 103 8.96 8.50 -14.46
C SER A 103 8.64 9.68 -15.39
N SER A 104 8.90 9.54 -16.70
CA SER A 104 8.56 10.54 -17.72
C SER A 104 7.04 10.66 -17.82
N LEU A 105 6.34 9.53 -17.90
CA LEU A 105 4.89 9.47 -17.94
C LEU A 105 4.26 10.16 -16.71
N SER A 106 4.77 9.86 -15.51
CA SER A 106 4.27 10.48 -14.27
C SER A 106 4.42 12.01 -14.27
N ARG A 107 5.57 12.54 -14.72
CA ARG A 107 5.77 14.00 -14.83
C ARG A 107 4.82 14.63 -15.83
N THR A 108 4.64 13.99 -16.99
CA THR A 108 3.71 14.45 -18.01
C THR A 108 2.28 14.51 -17.47
N LEU A 109 1.80 13.42 -16.84
CA LEU A 109 0.47 13.37 -16.25
C LEU A 109 0.25 14.47 -15.21
N ASN A 110 1.24 14.69 -14.33
CA ASN A 110 1.18 15.76 -13.33
C ASN A 110 1.14 17.14 -13.97
N SER A 111 1.88 17.38 -15.06
CA SER A 111 1.87 18.66 -15.77
C SER A 111 0.52 19.00 -16.41
N VAL A 112 -0.25 17.98 -16.78
CA VAL A 112 -1.59 18.09 -17.38
C VAL A 112 -2.70 18.11 -16.31
N GLY A 113 -2.33 17.91 -15.05
CA GLY A 113 -3.29 17.89 -13.94
C GLY A 113 -4.02 16.56 -13.76
N LEU A 114 -3.54 15.47 -14.36
CA LEU A 114 -4.01 14.10 -14.11
C LEU A 114 -3.26 13.53 -12.91
N SER A 115 -3.90 13.56 -11.74
CA SER A 115 -3.29 13.10 -10.50
C SER A 115 -3.75 11.71 -10.10
N ARG A 116 -2.84 10.98 -9.43
CA ARG A 116 -3.12 9.69 -8.81
C ARG A 116 -4.01 9.90 -7.58
N LYS A 117 -5.13 9.18 -7.51
CA LYS A 117 -6.16 9.32 -6.49
C LYS A 117 -6.62 7.98 -5.98
N MET A 118 -7.15 7.97 -4.75
CA MET A 118 -7.87 6.81 -4.22
C MET A 118 -9.09 6.53 -5.10
N LEU A 119 -9.21 5.28 -5.54
CA LEU A 119 -10.27 4.82 -6.41
C LEU A 119 -11.56 4.69 -5.61
N GLN A 120 -12.62 5.36 -6.05
CA GLN A 120 -13.95 5.18 -5.50
C GLN A 120 -14.64 4.03 -6.24
N LYS A 121 -14.81 2.89 -5.57
CA LYS A 121 -15.54 1.75 -6.12
C LYS A 121 -17.05 2.00 -6.00
N LEU A 122 -17.70 2.17 -7.14
CA LEU A 122 -19.16 2.29 -7.25
C LEU A 122 -19.73 0.93 -7.60
N ALA A 123 -20.82 0.54 -6.93
CA ALA A 123 -21.53 -0.68 -7.29
C ALA A 123 -22.26 -0.49 -8.63
N SER A 124 -21.97 -1.35 -9.60
CA SER A 124 -22.80 -1.50 -10.79
C SER A 124 -23.95 -2.49 -10.52
N GLU A 125 -25.06 -2.35 -11.23
CA GLU A 125 -26.21 -3.27 -11.12
C GLU A 125 -25.80 -4.73 -11.39
N ARG A 126 -26.55 -5.64 -10.76
CA ARG A 126 -26.33 -7.09 -10.77
C ARG A 126 -26.45 -7.63 -12.20
N ASN A 127 -25.36 -8.15 -12.76
CA ASN A 127 -25.40 -8.93 -14.00
C ASN A 127 -24.81 -10.32 -13.72
N GLU A 128 -25.62 -11.36 -13.88
CA GLU A 128 -25.26 -12.75 -13.56
C GLU A 128 -24.21 -13.34 -14.54
N LEU A 129 -23.92 -12.65 -15.65
CA LEU A 129 -23.03 -13.12 -16.72
C LEU A 129 -21.55 -12.75 -16.56
N TRP A 130 -21.15 -11.96 -15.55
CA TRP A 130 -19.81 -11.34 -15.47
C TRP A 130 -18.75 -12.13 -14.67
N HIS A 131 -18.82 -13.45 -14.66
CA HIS A 131 -17.94 -14.28 -13.82
C HIS A 131 -16.51 -14.50 -14.34
N SER A 132 -16.14 -14.09 -15.57
CA SER A 132 -14.90 -14.57 -16.20
C SER A 132 -13.67 -13.66 -16.14
N ASP A 133 -13.80 -12.35 -15.89
CA ASP A 133 -12.67 -11.41 -16.15
C ASP A 133 -12.09 -10.76 -14.88
N LYS A 134 -12.26 -11.40 -13.72
CA LYS A 134 -11.62 -10.94 -12.48
C LYS A 134 -10.19 -11.50 -12.44
N ASN A 135 -9.24 -10.79 -13.06
CA ASN A 135 -7.82 -11.06 -12.83
C ASN A 135 -7.51 -10.94 -11.32
N GLU A 136 -6.62 -11.78 -10.77
CA GLU A 136 -6.23 -11.74 -9.34
C GLU A 136 -5.73 -10.35 -8.90
N ARG A 137 -5.23 -9.54 -9.84
CA ARG A 137 -4.81 -8.14 -9.63
C ARG A 137 -5.96 -7.16 -9.36
N THR A 138 -7.19 -7.50 -9.72
CA THR A 138 -8.36 -6.61 -9.63
C THR A 138 -8.79 -6.36 -8.17
N TYR A 139 -8.53 -7.31 -7.26
CA TYR A 139 -8.79 -7.13 -5.83
C TYR A 139 -7.84 -6.12 -5.15
N ALA A 140 -6.66 -5.87 -5.71
CA ALA A 140 -5.59 -5.07 -5.09
C ALA A 140 -5.54 -3.59 -5.52
N ARG A 141 -6.37 -3.15 -6.47
CA ARG A 141 -6.29 -1.78 -7.00
C ARG A 141 -6.98 -0.79 -6.08
N HIS A 142 -6.17 0.00 -5.36
CA HIS A 142 -6.62 1.07 -4.46
C HIS A 142 -6.57 2.46 -5.09
N TYR A 143 -5.77 2.62 -6.14
CA TYR A 143 -5.49 3.91 -6.75
C TYR A 143 -5.78 3.88 -8.25
N GLY A 144 -6.18 5.02 -8.77
CA GLY A 144 -6.35 5.27 -10.20
C GLY A 144 -5.96 6.70 -10.54
N HIS A 145 -6.12 7.09 -11.80
CA HIS A 145 -5.86 8.45 -12.26
C HIS A 145 -7.15 9.15 -12.65
N ALA A 146 -7.25 10.44 -12.31
CA ALA A 146 -8.35 11.29 -12.76
C ALA A 146 -7.92 12.77 -12.80
N PRO A 147 -8.59 13.60 -13.63
CA PRO A 147 -8.33 15.04 -13.70
C PRO A 147 -8.42 15.70 -12.32
N CYS A 148 -7.62 16.74 -12.09
CA CYS A 148 -7.66 17.52 -10.86
C CYS A 148 -9.10 18.00 -10.57
N GLY A 149 -9.51 17.97 -9.30
CA GLY A 149 -10.90 18.25 -8.90
C GLY A 149 -11.93 17.15 -9.14
N ARG A 150 -11.65 16.14 -9.98
CA ARG A 150 -12.55 14.97 -10.18
C ARG A 150 -12.16 13.77 -9.32
N ARG A 151 -13.10 12.87 -9.04
CA ARG A 151 -12.81 11.59 -8.37
C ARG A 151 -12.51 10.50 -9.41
N ALA A 152 -11.53 9.63 -9.14
CA ALA A 152 -11.33 8.42 -9.93
C ALA A 152 -12.39 7.40 -9.52
N GLN A 153 -13.33 7.10 -10.42
CA GLN A 153 -14.46 6.22 -10.13
C GLN A 153 -14.33 4.94 -10.92
N LEU A 154 -14.35 3.80 -10.24
CA LEU A 154 -14.42 2.48 -10.87
C LEU A 154 -15.80 1.90 -10.61
N ARG A 155 -16.54 1.59 -11.67
CA ARG A 155 -17.77 0.79 -11.55
C ARG A 155 -17.37 -0.68 -11.57
N ASP A 156 -17.67 -1.39 -10.51
CA ASP A 156 -17.41 -2.82 -10.42
C ASP A 156 -18.67 -3.57 -10.01
N VAL A 157 -18.82 -4.79 -10.53
CA VAL A 157 -19.86 -5.72 -10.11
C VAL A 157 -19.39 -6.34 -8.80
N PHE A 158 -20.04 -5.95 -7.71
CA PHE A 158 -19.82 -6.54 -6.39
C PHE A 158 -20.55 -7.88 -6.30
N VAL A 159 -19.93 -8.93 -6.83
CA VAL A 159 -20.39 -10.29 -6.57
C VAL A 159 -19.98 -10.65 -5.15
N ARG A 160 -20.94 -10.82 -4.25
CA ARG A 160 -20.70 -11.49 -2.96
C ARG A 160 -20.52 -12.97 -3.28
N GLY A 161 -19.27 -13.42 -3.39
CA GLY A 161 -18.96 -14.84 -3.43
C GLY A 161 -19.39 -15.54 -2.15
N THR A 162 -19.54 -16.86 -2.23
CA THR A 162 -19.72 -17.72 -1.06
C THR A 162 -18.57 -17.51 -0.08
N ARG A 163 -18.89 -17.20 1.17
CA ARG A 163 -17.88 -17.01 2.22
C ARG A 163 -17.60 -18.35 2.89
N TYR A 164 -16.33 -18.61 3.17
CA TYR A 164 -15.91 -19.74 3.99
C TYR A 164 -15.17 -19.21 5.22
N SER A 165 -15.40 -19.84 6.36
CA SER A 165 -14.67 -19.58 7.59
C SER A 165 -13.82 -20.81 7.93
N LEU A 166 -12.54 -20.59 8.22
CA LEU A 166 -11.59 -21.62 8.63
C LEU A 166 -11.32 -21.45 10.13
N CYS A 167 -11.50 -22.52 10.90
CA CYS A 167 -10.99 -22.61 12.25
C CYS A 167 -9.80 -23.58 12.26
N ALA A 168 -8.73 -23.25 12.96
CA ALA A 168 -7.55 -24.08 13.03
C ALA A 168 -6.93 -24.04 14.43
N ALA A 169 -6.57 -25.21 14.96
CA ALA A 169 -5.84 -25.38 16.21
C ALA A 169 -4.35 -25.55 15.93
N LEU A 170 -3.54 -24.78 16.65
CA LEU A 170 -2.10 -24.62 16.41
C LEU A 170 -1.30 -24.89 17.68
N THR A 171 -0.16 -25.56 17.53
CA THR A 171 0.89 -25.73 18.54
C THR A 171 2.17 -25.02 18.12
N THR A 172 3.20 -25.12 18.96
CA THR A 172 4.57 -24.71 18.62
C THR A 172 5.17 -25.51 17.45
N GLU A 173 4.64 -26.70 17.16
CA GLU A 173 5.16 -27.60 16.13
C GLU A 173 4.37 -27.54 14.82
N GLY A 174 3.11 -27.08 14.85
CA GLY A 174 2.30 -26.92 13.64
C GLY A 174 0.80 -26.97 13.90
N TYR A 175 0.04 -27.34 12.87
CA TYR A 175 -1.41 -27.53 12.98
C TYR A 175 -1.73 -28.88 13.60
N ILE A 176 -2.65 -28.90 14.57
CA ILE A 176 -3.26 -30.13 15.09
C ILE A 176 -4.54 -30.47 14.32
N ALA A 177 -5.40 -29.47 14.13
CA ALA A 177 -6.73 -29.64 13.53
C ALA A 177 -7.12 -28.41 12.72
N SER A 178 -7.95 -28.61 11.70
CA SER A 178 -8.48 -27.53 10.88
C SER A 178 -9.83 -27.91 10.29
N HIS A 179 -10.81 -27.03 10.45
CA HIS A 179 -12.17 -27.24 9.96
C HIS A 179 -12.65 -26.02 9.17
N VAL A 180 -13.26 -26.27 8.00
CA VAL A 180 -13.75 -25.23 7.09
C VAL A 180 -15.25 -25.37 6.95
N ILE A 181 -15.97 -24.28 7.18
CA ILE A 181 -17.41 -24.20 6.97
C ILE A 181 -17.75 -23.12 5.95
N GLU A 182 -18.87 -23.30 5.26
CA GLU A 182 -19.50 -22.22 4.51
C GLU A 182 -20.23 -21.27 5.47
N GLY A 183 -19.99 -19.96 5.35
CA GLY A 183 -20.60 -18.94 6.18
C GLY A 183 -19.75 -18.58 7.40
N THR A 184 -20.40 -18.30 8.53
CA THR A 184 -19.79 -17.82 9.78
C THR A 184 -19.81 -18.90 10.85
N TYR A 185 -18.75 -19.00 11.65
CA TYR A 185 -18.72 -19.88 12.82
C TYR A 185 -19.69 -19.40 13.90
N ASP A 186 -20.54 -20.30 14.37
CA ASP A 186 -21.33 -20.10 15.59
C ASP A 186 -20.71 -20.79 16.82
N THR A 187 -21.33 -20.60 17.97
CA THR A 187 -20.88 -21.16 19.25
C THR A 187 -20.91 -22.69 19.28
N GLN A 188 -21.89 -23.32 18.61
CA GLN A 188 -22.04 -24.78 18.63
C GLN A 188 -21.03 -25.44 17.71
N GLN A 189 -20.88 -24.93 16.49
CA GLN A 189 -19.87 -25.39 15.54
C GLN A 189 -18.45 -25.26 16.09
N PHE A 190 -18.19 -24.18 16.85
CA PHE A 190 -16.92 -24.03 17.54
C PHE A 190 -16.75 -25.05 18.68
N TYR A 191 -17.81 -25.30 19.46
CA TYR A 191 -17.79 -26.31 20.51
C TYR A 191 -17.49 -27.70 19.94
N ASP A 192 -18.20 -28.10 18.87
CA ASP A 192 -18.04 -29.39 18.22
C ASP A 192 -16.62 -29.54 17.66
N PHE A 193 -16.07 -28.49 17.02
CA PHE A 193 -14.68 -28.48 16.56
C PHE A 193 -13.68 -28.73 17.71
N ILE A 194 -13.87 -28.09 18.87
CA ILE A 194 -12.98 -28.33 20.01
C ILE A 194 -13.16 -29.75 20.54
N ALA A 195 -14.40 -30.18 20.76
CA ALA A 195 -14.73 -31.48 21.35
C ALA A 195 -14.26 -32.67 20.51
N GLU A 196 -14.46 -32.60 19.19
CA GLU A 196 -14.27 -33.72 18.28
C GLU A 196 -12.89 -33.73 17.62
N GLU A 197 -12.30 -32.56 17.35
CA GLU A 197 -11.03 -32.48 16.61
C GLU A 197 -9.83 -32.05 17.47
N VAL A 198 -10.03 -31.19 18.47
CA VAL A 198 -8.92 -30.61 19.25
C VAL A 198 -8.63 -31.39 20.52
N LEU A 199 -9.63 -31.62 21.38
CA LEU A 199 -9.43 -32.29 22.67
C LEU A 199 -8.86 -33.71 22.54
N PRO A 200 -9.22 -34.54 21.54
CA PRO A 200 -8.63 -35.87 21.40
C PRO A 200 -7.12 -35.86 21.16
N GLN A 201 -6.56 -34.73 20.73
CA GLN A 201 -5.13 -34.53 20.46
C GLN A 201 -4.39 -33.83 21.61
N MET A 202 -5.09 -33.49 22.68
CA MET A 202 -4.55 -32.81 23.86
C MET A 202 -4.34 -33.81 25.01
N ASN A 203 -3.41 -33.50 25.91
CA ASN A 203 -3.16 -34.31 27.10
C ASN A 203 -3.62 -33.60 28.38
N PRO A 204 -3.90 -34.33 29.48
CA PRO A 204 -4.16 -33.72 30.77
C PRO A 204 -2.96 -32.88 31.26
N PHE A 205 -3.25 -31.75 31.91
CA PHE A 205 -2.20 -30.91 32.49
C PHE A 205 -1.49 -31.66 33.63
N PRO A 206 -0.13 -31.62 33.73
CA PRO A 206 0.82 -30.72 33.08
C PRO A 206 1.59 -31.29 31.86
N ALA A 207 1.03 -32.29 31.16
CA ALA A 207 1.71 -32.90 30.01
C ALA A 207 1.81 -31.96 28.78
N GLU A 208 2.51 -32.39 27.73
CA GLU A 208 2.58 -31.62 26.48
C GLU A 208 1.20 -31.46 25.83
N HIS A 209 0.97 -30.33 25.16
CA HIS A 209 -0.33 -30.00 24.54
C HIS A 209 -1.53 -30.00 25.51
N SER A 210 -1.32 -29.62 26.78
CA SER A 210 -2.38 -29.63 27.81
C SER A 210 -3.07 -28.29 28.07
N VAL A 211 -2.69 -27.24 27.33
CA VAL A 211 -3.17 -25.87 27.55
C VAL A 211 -3.83 -25.35 26.28
N LEU A 212 -5.13 -25.03 26.38
CA LEU A 212 -5.91 -24.42 25.32
C LEU A 212 -5.94 -22.90 25.51
N ILE A 213 -5.39 -22.17 24.54
CA ILE A 213 -5.38 -20.71 24.53
C ILE A 213 -6.36 -20.23 23.46
N LEU A 214 -7.37 -19.47 23.88
CA LEU A 214 -8.38 -18.88 22.99
C LEU A 214 -8.37 -17.36 23.09
N ASP A 215 -8.71 -16.67 22.01
CA ASP A 215 -8.99 -15.24 22.08
C ASP A 215 -10.31 -14.97 22.82
N ASN A 216 -10.57 -13.71 23.17
CA ASN A 216 -11.80 -13.31 23.85
C ASN A 216 -12.98 -13.09 22.88
N CYS A 217 -13.14 -13.94 21.86
CA CYS A 217 -14.30 -13.90 20.98
C CYS A 217 -15.57 -14.39 21.71
N ARG A 218 -16.72 -13.83 21.33
CA ARG A 218 -18.03 -14.16 21.94
C ARG A 218 -18.39 -15.64 21.76
N ILE A 219 -18.04 -16.25 20.63
CA ILE A 219 -18.34 -17.67 20.35
C ILE A 219 -17.55 -18.62 21.26
N HIS A 220 -16.46 -18.16 21.88
CA HIS A 220 -15.69 -18.96 22.85
C HIS A 220 -16.32 -18.93 24.24
N ARG A 221 -17.22 -17.99 24.53
CA ARG A 221 -17.88 -17.84 25.84
C ARG A 221 -19.07 -18.78 25.96
N ASN A 222 -18.76 -20.07 26.06
CA ASN A 222 -19.71 -21.13 26.34
C ASN A 222 -19.28 -21.84 27.64
N ASP A 223 -20.16 -21.90 28.64
CA ASP A 223 -19.89 -22.54 29.92
C ASP A 223 -19.72 -24.05 29.75
N ALA A 224 -20.48 -24.67 28.84
CA ALA A 224 -20.32 -26.09 28.49
C ALA A 224 -18.93 -26.39 27.92
N LEU A 225 -18.31 -25.44 27.22
CA LEU A 225 -16.94 -25.58 26.73
C LEU A 225 -15.94 -25.53 27.88
N VAL A 226 -16.18 -24.70 28.90
CA VAL A 226 -15.33 -24.65 30.10
C VAL A 226 -15.37 -26.00 30.80
N GLU A 227 -16.57 -26.50 31.09
CA GLU A 227 -16.77 -27.78 31.78
C GLU A 227 -16.15 -28.94 30.99
N LEU A 228 -16.31 -28.96 29.66
CA LEU A 228 -15.73 -30.00 28.80
C LEU A 228 -14.19 -30.04 28.93
N VAL A 229 -13.53 -28.89 28.84
CA VAL A 229 -12.07 -28.80 28.90
C VAL A 229 -11.56 -29.15 30.31
N GLU A 230 -12.24 -28.68 31.35
CA GLU A 230 -11.87 -28.98 32.74
C GLU A 230 -12.07 -30.46 33.08
N ASN A 231 -13.18 -31.08 32.64
CA ASN A 231 -13.44 -32.52 32.81
C ASN A 231 -12.44 -33.41 32.05
N ALA A 232 -11.91 -32.92 30.93
CA ALA A 232 -10.83 -33.58 30.19
C ALA A 232 -9.45 -33.43 30.88
N GLY A 233 -9.38 -32.74 32.04
CA GLY A 233 -8.14 -32.50 32.79
C GLY A 233 -7.25 -31.44 32.16
N MET A 234 -7.79 -30.58 31.30
CA MET A 234 -7.03 -29.60 30.51
C MET A 234 -7.20 -28.19 31.05
N CYS A 235 -6.22 -27.33 30.75
CA CYS A 235 -6.25 -25.94 31.18
C CYS A 235 -6.75 -25.01 30.07
N ARG A 236 -7.82 -24.27 30.31
CA ARG A 236 -8.30 -23.23 29.40
C ARG A 236 -7.85 -21.84 29.84
N PHE A 237 -7.30 -21.07 28.90
CA PHE A 237 -7.02 -19.64 29.08
C PHE A 237 -7.69 -18.80 27.99
N SER A 238 -8.48 -17.81 28.41
CA SER A 238 -9.04 -16.79 27.53
C SER A 238 -8.15 -15.55 27.57
N PHE A 239 -7.56 -15.17 26.44
CA PHE A 239 -6.66 -14.02 26.35
C PHE A 239 -7.40 -12.78 25.82
N VAL A 240 -7.20 -11.64 26.49
CA VAL A 240 -7.64 -10.33 26.00
C VAL A 240 -6.41 -9.60 25.51
N CYS A 241 -6.16 -9.57 24.20
CA CYS A 241 -5.09 -8.73 23.66
C CYS A 241 -5.62 -7.29 23.55
N THR A 242 -5.11 -6.37 24.37
CA THR A 242 -5.45 -4.95 24.31
C THR A 242 -4.78 -4.23 23.13
N ASN A 243 -3.81 -4.87 22.45
CA ASN A 243 -3.11 -4.27 21.33
C ASN A 243 -2.60 -5.32 20.32
N GLN A 244 -3.25 -5.41 19.16
CA GLN A 244 -3.03 -6.44 18.13
C GLN A 244 -1.61 -6.43 17.52
N TYR A 245 -0.86 -5.35 17.68
CA TYR A 245 0.47 -5.15 17.09
C TYR A 245 1.64 -5.47 18.03
N GLU A 246 1.40 -5.62 19.33
CA GLU A 246 2.46 -5.87 20.32
C GLU A 246 2.44 -7.31 20.87
N CYS A 247 1.31 -8.03 20.82
CA CYS A 247 1.27 -9.42 21.30
C CYS A 247 1.67 -10.43 20.21
N ASN A 248 2.61 -11.32 20.56
CA ASN A 248 3.12 -12.37 19.67
C ASN A 248 2.00 -13.26 19.10
N ILE A 249 0.93 -13.53 19.88
CA ILE A 249 -0.27 -14.29 19.43
C ILE A 249 -0.93 -13.61 18.22
N CYS A 250 -1.23 -12.31 18.32
CA CYS A 250 -1.90 -11.60 17.24
C CYS A 250 -1.00 -11.43 16.01
N ARG A 251 0.32 -11.30 16.21
CA ARG A 251 1.29 -11.22 15.10
C ARG A 251 1.36 -12.54 14.31
N VAL A 252 1.35 -13.67 15.01
CA VAL A 252 1.24 -15.01 14.40
C VAL A 252 -0.07 -15.14 13.64
N HIS A 253 -1.21 -14.81 14.28
CA HIS A 253 -2.53 -14.89 13.65
C HIS A 253 -2.62 -14.09 12.34
N HIS A 254 -2.04 -12.88 12.32
CA HIS A 254 -1.97 -12.05 11.11
C HIS A 254 -1.06 -12.65 10.02
N GLN A 255 0.11 -13.18 10.38
CA GLN A 255 1.04 -13.80 9.43
C GLN A 255 0.45 -15.08 8.80
N VAL A 256 -0.19 -15.93 9.60
CA VAL A 256 -0.87 -17.15 9.12
C VAL A 256 -2.01 -16.82 8.17
N SER A 257 -2.83 -15.82 8.50
CA SER A 257 -3.90 -15.37 7.62
C SER A 257 -3.33 -14.92 6.27
N SER A 258 -2.26 -14.13 6.25
CA SER A 258 -1.67 -13.63 5.00
C SER A 258 -1.07 -14.74 4.11
N SER A 259 -0.48 -15.80 4.68
CA SER A 259 0.11 -16.90 3.92
C SER A 259 -0.93 -17.88 3.38
N LEU A 260 -2.02 -18.12 4.11
CA LEU A 260 -3.11 -19.01 3.68
C LEU A 260 -3.91 -18.44 2.49
N PHE A 261 -4.05 -17.11 2.40
CA PHE A 261 -4.78 -16.45 1.31
C PHE A 261 -3.90 -16.12 0.08
N THR A 262 -2.60 -16.43 0.10
CA THR A 262 -1.68 -16.20 -1.02
C THR A 262 -1.28 -17.49 -1.77
N GLY A 263 -1.79 -18.65 -1.33
CA GLY A 263 -1.54 -19.95 -1.96
C GLY A 263 -2.52 -20.28 -3.08
N SER A 264 -2.08 -20.14 -4.32
CA SER A 264 -2.75 -20.56 -5.54
C SER A 264 -2.83 -22.09 -5.68
N HIS A 265 -4.02 -22.69 -5.85
CA HIS A 265 -4.13 -23.90 -6.67
C HIS A 265 -5.52 -24.08 -7.33
N PRO A 266 -5.58 -24.47 -8.62
CA PRO A 266 -6.79 -24.42 -9.44
C PRO A 266 -7.70 -25.67 -9.34
N ASP A 267 -7.33 -26.69 -8.55
CA ASP A 267 -8.14 -27.91 -8.46
C ASP A 267 -9.05 -27.92 -7.22
N ARG A 268 -10.35 -27.84 -7.51
CA ARG A 268 -11.45 -28.10 -6.58
C ARG A 268 -11.41 -29.57 -6.14
N ARG A 269 -10.61 -29.91 -5.14
CA ARG A 269 -10.77 -31.03 -4.19
C ARG A 269 -9.55 -31.05 -3.26
N ILE A 270 -9.80 -30.88 -1.96
CA ILE A 270 -8.85 -31.01 -0.85
C ILE A 270 -7.81 -29.87 -0.79
N ILE A 271 -8.03 -28.92 0.13
CA ILE A 271 -6.98 -28.02 0.61
C ILE A 271 -5.99 -28.89 1.42
N GLN A 272 -4.98 -29.47 0.78
CA GLN A 272 -3.81 -29.97 1.50
C GLN A 272 -2.94 -28.76 1.85
N LEU A 273 -2.99 -28.34 3.11
CA LEU A 273 -2.13 -27.27 3.61
C LEU A 273 -0.67 -27.76 3.69
N PRO A 274 0.33 -26.97 3.25
CA PRO A 274 1.73 -27.33 3.39
C PRO A 274 2.14 -27.33 4.87
N TYR A 275 2.65 -28.47 5.34
CA TYR A 275 2.99 -28.81 6.73
C TYR A 275 4.16 -28.02 7.36
N THR A 276 4.71 -26.98 6.72
CA THR A 276 5.98 -26.37 7.15
C THR A 276 5.85 -24.89 7.49
N PHE A 277 5.96 -24.57 8.79
CA PHE A 277 5.98 -23.22 9.35
C PHE A 277 7.37 -22.58 9.32
N HIS A 278 7.40 -21.23 9.24
CA HIS A 278 8.64 -20.44 9.27
C HIS A 278 9.21 -20.32 10.71
N PRO A 279 10.53 -20.47 10.95
CA PRO A 279 11.14 -20.55 12.29
C PRO A 279 10.86 -19.37 13.25
N ASN A 280 10.64 -18.18 12.71
CA ASN A 280 10.37 -16.95 13.47
C ASN A 280 8.99 -16.91 14.16
N LEU A 281 8.05 -17.79 13.76
CA LEU A 281 6.74 -17.93 14.39
C LEU A 281 6.82 -18.81 15.65
N ILE A 282 7.63 -19.87 15.58
CA ILE A 282 7.88 -20.85 16.66
C ILE A 282 8.48 -20.15 17.89
N THR A 283 9.42 -19.23 17.67
CA THR A 283 10.04 -18.40 18.72
C THR A 283 9.07 -17.43 19.40
N GLY A 284 8.02 -16.98 18.70
CA GLY A 284 6.97 -16.16 19.30
C GLY A 284 6.11 -16.92 20.30
N PHE A 285 5.72 -18.16 19.96
CA PHE A 285 4.90 -19.05 20.80
C PHE A 285 5.61 -19.50 22.08
N ALA A 286 6.90 -19.89 21.99
CA ALA A 286 7.67 -20.32 23.16
C ALA A 286 7.73 -19.23 24.26
N ASN A 287 7.81 -17.96 23.87
CA ASN A 287 7.82 -16.82 24.78
C ASN A 287 6.46 -16.55 25.47
N ILE A 288 5.34 -16.98 24.87
CA ILE A 288 4.00 -16.83 25.46
C ILE A 288 3.77 -17.85 26.57
N VAL A 289 4.12 -19.12 26.29
CA VAL A 289 4.05 -20.20 27.28
C VAL A 289 4.94 -19.89 28.49
N GLN A 290 6.11 -19.29 28.27
CA GLN A 290 7.03 -18.85 29.34
C GLN A 290 6.61 -17.55 30.04
N SER A 291 5.50 -16.90 29.66
CA SER A 291 5.10 -15.67 30.33
C SER A 291 4.71 -15.93 31.78
N ARG A 292 5.41 -15.26 32.71
CA ARG A 292 5.24 -15.40 34.17
C ARG A 292 3.76 -15.28 34.62
N ARG A 293 2.98 -14.43 33.93
CA ARG A 293 1.55 -14.23 34.19
C ARG A 293 0.69 -15.47 33.93
N ILE A 294 1.01 -16.28 32.91
CA ILE A 294 0.26 -17.51 32.60
C ILE A 294 0.64 -18.60 33.62
N TYR A 295 1.94 -18.76 33.91
CA TYR A 295 2.41 -19.71 34.93
C TYR A 295 1.87 -19.40 36.34
N ASP A 296 1.85 -18.13 36.77
CA ASP A 296 1.33 -17.74 38.09
C ASP A 296 -0.20 -17.96 38.19
N ALA A 297 -0.94 -17.73 37.09
CA ALA A 297 -2.38 -18.01 37.03
C ALA A 297 -2.70 -19.52 37.01
N MET A 298 -1.85 -20.34 36.38
CA MET A 298 -1.95 -21.81 36.42
C MET A 298 -1.69 -22.35 37.83
N ARG A 299 -0.70 -21.82 38.54
CA ARG A 299 -0.36 -22.24 39.91
C ARG A 299 -1.51 -22.04 40.89
N LEU A 300 -2.27 -20.94 40.76
CA LEU A 300 -3.39 -20.62 41.65
C LEU A 300 -4.64 -21.48 41.42
N LYS A 301 -4.78 -22.13 40.25
CA LYS A 301 -5.95 -22.98 39.93
C LYS A 301 -5.80 -24.45 40.36
N PHE A 302 -4.57 -24.92 40.58
CA PHE A 302 -4.28 -26.34 40.86
C PHE A 302 -3.52 -26.57 42.19
N THR A 303 -3.54 -25.58 43.09
CA THR A 303 -3.17 -25.71 44.52
C THR A 303 -4.39 -25.48 45.38
#